data_AF-A0A4Q3YV04-F1
#
_entry.id   AF-A0A4Q3YV04-F1
#
_cell.length_a   1.000
_cell.length_b   1.000
_cell.length_c   1.000
_cell.angle_alpha   90.00
_cell.angle_beta   90.00
_cell.angle_gamma   90.00
#
_symmetry.space_group_name_H-M   'P 1'
#
loop_
_entity.id
_entity.type
_entity.pdbx_description
1 polymer ?
#
loop_
_entity_poly.entity_id
_entity_poly.type
_entity_poly.pdbx_seq_one_letter_code
_entity_poly.pdbx_strand_id
1 'polypeptide(L)'
;MLSSLESEKANAETALQDLRDELDQTRARLDEATAAGTALASARGGAETEALTTGIEQLRAAFERVRDDLAEAQSELASLTLETARAENIRDQMTEEMRAVTADRNALRSDTEATRAELEQTQDTLAETQTALEDLVLARNGAQAEAEAARSDLAEASRSLAAARREHEELRDAHEDLAAEARALKSERDSLAEAAEMARVEAREASMARTEAQADLQTAQTALETLRAELAVLETQRETLSAETQADMKIAEERLTSVETSIATAQDQLASLAAQSRRAATDLEAAGRDRLTMRLESERLAADRQTIAEQRDAVLAQMRDATVTRDRLATEVEELRGRKNALAESLATSQNARDAAEEAESRIQAGLNAAREETSQARAALDELAAQRAAEEAELDQVLERIAAAQDVERTAVDQSTRAQAERDRLNGELTALRAELDSARQALAAPTLLPLDAQTPATAVVGLAPTARITVTTVEPAAQASLAEDLRRRAEPVTVAQVSGALALAPGLETATAIQRRRLNDALSDQICPVDALTRVFGEVNRQTLVSLIRSLGRC
;
A
#
# COMPACT_ATOMS: atom_id res chain seq x y z
N MET A 1 50.35 137.60 28.54
CA MET A 1 50.42 138.16 27.18
C MET A 1 49.36 139.23 27.01
N LEU A 2 48.06 138.88 27.01
CA LEU A 2 46.96 139.87 27.06
C LEU A 2 47.16 140.88 28.21
N SER A 3 47.39 140.39 29.43
CA SER A 3 47.71 141.18 30.63
C SER A 3 49.00 142.02 30.57
N SER A 4 49.82 141.85 29.53
CA SER A 4 51.00 142.69 29.25
C SER A 4 50.56 143.84 28.35
N LEU A 5 49.91 143.51 27.22
CA LEU A 5 49.34 144.47 26.27
C LEU A 5 48.33 145.43 26.93
N GLU A 6 47.48 144.93 27.85
CA GLU A 6 46.56 145.75 28.65
C GLU A 6 47.32 146.76 29.54
N SER A 7 48.45 146.36 30.14
CA SER A 7 49.29 147.23 30.96
C SER A 7 50.11 148.21 30.12
N GLU A 8 50.61 147.78 28.97
CA GLU A 8 51.37 148.59 28.01
C GLU A 8 50.45 149.67 27.40
N LYS A 9 49.21 149.30 27.04
CA LYS A 9 48.15 150.21 26.60
C LYS A 9 47.79 151.24 27.69
N ALA A 10 47.62 150.83 28.94
CA ALA A 10 47.33 151.75 30.04
C ALA A 10 48.48 152.74 30.31
N ASN A 11 49.73 152.29 30.17
CA ASN A 11 50.91 153.16 30.25
C ASN A 11 50.94 154.17 29.08
N ALA A 12 50.65 153.74 27.85
CA ALA A 12 50.58 154.61 26.68
C ALA A 12 49.42 155.63 26.76
N GLU A 13 48.25 155.23 27.28
CA GLU A 13 47.13 156.15 27.57
C GLU A 13 47.51 157.22 28.60
N THR A 14 48.33 156.86 29.60
CA THR A 14 48.85 157.80 30.61
C THR A 14 49.84 158.78 29.99
N ALA A 15 50.85 158.28 29.27
CA ALA A 15 51.85 159.12 28.59
C ALA A 15 51.21 160.08 27.55
N LEU A 16 50.14 159.65 26.88
CA LEU A 16 49.36 160.50 25.99
C LEU A 16 48.58 161.60 26.69
N GLN A 17 48.23 161.43 27.96
CA GLN A 17 47.62 162.51 28.74
C GLN A 17 48.69 163.51 29.20
N ASP A 18 49.84 163.03 29.68
CA ASP A 18 50.98 163.89 30.05
C ASP A 18 51.45 164.75 28.86
N LEU A 19 51.58 164.17 27.66
CA LEU A 19 51.95 164.89 26.43
C LEU A 19 50.91 165.93 25.99
N ARG A 20 49.61 165.73 26.27
CA ARG A 20 48.58 166.76 26.01
C ARG A 20 48.69 167.91 26.99
N ASP A 21 48.90 167.61 28.27
CA ASP A 21 49.04 168.61 29.32
C ASP A 21 50.36 169.41 29.14
N GLU A 22 51.39 168.83 28.53
CA GLU A 22 52.60 169.54 28.09
C GLU A 22 52.39 170.33 26.77
N LEU A 23 51.59 169.83 25.82
CA LEU A 23 51.22 170.58 24.62
C LEU A 23 50.46 171.86 24.96
N ASP A 24 49.48 171.79 25.87
CA ASP A 24 48.71 172.97 26.29
C ASP A 24 49.56 173.94 27.14
N GLN A 25 50.51 173.45 27.94
CA GLN A 25 51.48 174.31 28.63
C GLN A 25 52.45 175.01 27.66
N THR A 26 53.00 174.30 26.67
CA THR A 26 53.90 174.88 25.68
C THR A 26 53.17 175.86 24.76
N ARG A 27 51.90 175.57 24.44
CA ARG A 27 51.00 176.51 23.75
C ARG A 27 50.75 177.78 24.56
N ALA A 28 50.39 177.66 25.84
CA ALA A 28 50.18 178.82 26.71
C ALA A 28 51.44 179.70 26.80
N ARG A 29 52.62 179.09 26.92
CA ARG A 29 53.92 179.80 26.88
C ARG A 29 54.20 180.45 25.53
N LEU A 30 53.80 179.82 24.41
CA LEU A 30 53.96 180.39 23.07
C LEU A 30 53.01 181.59 22.84
N ASP A 31 51.76 181.49 23.31
CA ASP A 31 50.80 182.59 23.26
C ASP A 31 51.24 183.76 24.16
N GLU A 32 51.75 183.48 25.37
CA GLU A 32 52.35 184.47 26.28
C GLU A 32 53.60 185.14 25.67
N ALA A 33 54.53 184.36 25.08
CA ALA A 33 55.70 184.89 24.39
C ALA A 33 55.32 185.72 23.14
N THR A 34 54.24 185.36 22.44
CA THR A 34 53.73 186.10 21.28
C THR A 34 53.04 187.41 21.72
N ALA A 35 52.34 187.40 22.86
CA ALA A 35 51.82 188.61 23.50
C ALA A 35 52.95 189.54 23.98
N ALA A 36 54.01 189.00 24.58
CA ALA A 36 55.19 189.76 24.98
C ALA A 36 55.92 190.36 23.76
N GLY A 37 56.10 189.59 22.67
CA GLY A 37 56.71 190.05 21.43
C GLY A 37 55.91 191.16 20.73
N THR A 38 54.57 191.06 20.72
CA THR A 38 53.71 192.12 20.16
C THR A 38 53.64 193.36 21.06
N ALA A 39 53.77 193.22 22.38
CA ALA A 39 53.95 194.34 23.29
C ALA A 39 55.29 195.07 23.05
N LEU A 40 56.42 194.35 22.99
CA LEU A 40 57.74 194.97 22.75
C LEU A 40 57.89 195.58 21.36
N ALA A 41 57.22 195.06 20.33
CA ALA A 41 57.22 195.66 18.99
C ALA A 41 56.70 197.12 18.95
N SER A 42 56.02 197.56 20.02
CA SER A 42 55.56 198.95 20.19
C SER A 42 56.65 199.92 20.70
N ALA A 43 57.82 199.42 21.12
CA ALA A 43 58.92 200.20 21.68
C ALA A 43 60.24 199.98 20.92
N ARG A 44 61.03 201.05 20.72
CA ARG A 44 62.25 200.99 19.90
C ARG A 44 63.44 200.35 20.65
N GLY A 45 63.81 199.13 20.27
CA GLY A 45 65.06 198.49 20.70
C GLY A 45 65.41 197.23 19.87
N GLY A 46 66.16 197.40 18.78
CA GLY A 46 66.44 196.32 17.80
C GLY A 46 67.48 195.28 18.22
N ALA A 47 67.44 194.79 19.45
CA ALA A 47 68.33 193.74 19.98
C ALA A 47 67.57 192.71 20.82
N GLU A 48 66.66 193.15 21.71
CA GLU A 48 65.76 192.24 22.44
C GLU A 48 64.78 191.53 21.49
N THR A 49 64.50 192.13 20.32
CA THR A 49 63.68 191.52 19.26
C THR A 49 64.29 190.23 18.69
N GLU A 50 65.61 190.14 18.48
CA GLU A 50 66.23 188.90 17.98
C GLU A 50 66.22 187.79 19.04
N ALA A 51 66.45 188.14 20.30
CA ALA A 51 66.36 187.20 21.42
C ALA A 51 64.93 186.66 21.60
N LEU A 52 63.90 187.52 21.52
CA LEU A 52 62.50 187.11 21.57
C LEU A 52 62.08 186.32 20.32
N THR A 53 62.54 186.67 19.12
CA THR A 53 62.29 185.87 17.91
C THR A 53 62.91 184.48 18.04
N THR A 54 64.16 184.39 18.52
CA THR A 54 64.82 183.11 18.78
C THR A 54 64.09 182.30 19.86
N GLY A 55 63.59 182.95 20.91
CA GLY A 55 62.77 182.31 21.95
C GLY A 55 61.42 181.79 21.43
N ILE A 56 60.74 182.55 20.57
CA ILE A 56 59.50 182.14 19.90
C ILE A 56 59.76 181.00 18.90
N GLU A 57 60.89 181.01 18.19
CA GLU A 57 61.29 179.90 17.32
C GLU A 57 61.65 178.64 18.10
N GLN A 58 62.31 178.78 19.26
CA GLN A 58 62.57 177.66 20.18
C GLN A 58 61.27 177.10 20.78
N LEU A 59 60.32 177.96 21.17
CA LEU A 59 59.00 177.55 21.64
C LEU A 59 58.17 176.87 20.53
N ARG A 60 58.24 177.36 19.28
CA ARG A 60 57.62 176.68 18.13
C ARG A 60 58.29 175.33 17.85
N ALA A 61 59.62 175.25 17.90
CA ALA A 61 60.34 173.99 17.71
C ALA A 61 60.14 172.99 18.85
N ALA A 62 59.81 173.46 20.06
CA ALA A 62 59.35 172.63 21.17
C ALA A 62 57.89 172.19 20.99
N PHE A 63 57.00 173.10 20.60
CA PHE A 63 55.59 172.80 20.36
C PHE A 63 55.39 171.80 19.20
N GLU A 64 56.09 171.97 18.08
CA GLU A 64 56.04 171.01 16.97
C GLU A 64 56.66 169.66 17.37
N ARG A 65 57.70 169.63 18.23
CA ARG A 65 58.20 168.37 18.81
C ARG A 65 57.14 167.69 19.68
N VAL A 66 56.60 168.36 20.69
CA VAL A 66 55.55 167.78 21.57
C VAL A 66 54.32 167.35 20.76
N ARG A 67 54.02 168.02 19.64
CA ARG A 67 52.97 167.63 18.69
C ARG A 67 53.34 166.38 17.87
N ASP A 68 54.58 166.27 17.39
CA ASP A 68 55.08 165.09 16.68
C ASP A 68 55.17 163.89 17.64
N ASP A 69 55.71 164.08 18.84
CA ASP A 69 55.74 163.09 19.94
C ASP A 69 54.31 162.62 20.32
N LEU A 70 53.35 163.56 20.41
CA LEU A 70 51.93 163.29 20.64
C LEU A 70 51.26 162.56 19.46
N ALA A 71 51.75 162.73 18.23
CA ALA A 71 51.28 162.01 17.05
C ALA A 71 51.88 160.59 16.95
N GLU A 72 53.16 160.43 17.32
CA GLU A 72 53.83 159.14 17.45
C GLU A 72 53.17 158.30 18.55
N ALA A 73 53.00 158.84 19.76
CA ALA A 73 52.31 158.16 20.85
C ALA A 73 50.83 157.83 20.52
N GLN A 74 50.15 158.64 19.68
CA GLN A 74 48.81 158.30 19.16
C GLN A 74 48.85 157.13 18.18
N SER A 75 49.91 157.03 17.37
CA SER A 75 50.16 155.89 16.48
C SER A 75 50.47 154.63 17.29
N GLU A 76 51.30 154.73 18.34
CA GLU A 76 51.61 153.63 19.24
C GLU A 76 50.37 153.13 19.99
N LEU A 77 49.56 154.02 20.58
CA LEU A 77 48.30 153.61 21.22
C LEU A 77 47.32 152.97 20.22
N ALA A 78 47.24 153.48 18.99
CA ALA A 78 46.43 152.85 17.95
C ALA A 78 46.95 151.44 17.58
N SER A 79 48.27 151.26 17.53
CA SER A 79 48.91 149.96 17.30
C SER A 79 48.66 148.99 18.47
N LEU A 80 48.92 149.40 19.71
CA LEU A 80 48.66 148.60 20.92
C LEU A 80 47.18 148.24 21.07
N THR A 81 46.27 149.13 20.69
CA THR A 81 44.83 148.85 20.68
C THR A 81 44.47 147.81 19.62
N LEU A 82 45.06 147.89 18.42
CA LEU A 82 44.89 146.90 17.35
C LEU A 82 45.51 145.54 17.73
N GLU A 83 46.66 145.52 18.39
CA GLU A 83 47.31 144.30 18.87
C GLU A 83 46.58 143.67 20.05
N THR A 84 46.03 144.47 20.97
CA THR A 84 45.12 143.99 22.01
C THR A 84 43.89 143.34 21.38
N ALA A 85 43.20 144.01 20.45
CA ALA A 85 42.04 143.47 19.75
C ALA A 85 42.36 142.19 18.93
N ARG A 86 43.57 142.08 18.36
CA ARG A 86 44.06 140.84 17.72
C ARG A 86 44.29 139.73 18.75
N ALA A 87 44.91 140.04 19.89
CA ALA A 87 45.16 139.08 20.95
C ALA A 87 43.86 138.58 21.59
N GLU A 88 42.85 139.43 21.72
CA GLU A 88 41.49 139.06 22.13
C GLU A 88 40.80 138.16 21.10
N ASN A 89 40.87 138.50 19.81
CA ASN A 89 40.32 137.65 18.75
C ASN A 89 40.98 136.27 18.73
N ILE A 90 42.31 136.18 18.87
CA ILE A 90 43.05 134.92 18.99
C ILE A 90 42.67 134.17 20.28
N ARG A 91 42.55 134.85 21.44
CA ARG A 91 42.07 134.25 22.70
C ARG A 91 40.68 133.64 22.51
N ASP A 92 39.78 134.34 21.85
CA ASP A 92 38.39 133.93 21.69
C ASP A 92 38.26 132.80 20.65
N GLN A 93 39.02 132.85 19.56
CA GLN A 93 39.19 131.74 18.62
C GLN A 93 39.74 130.49 19.32
N MET A 94 40.85 130.59 20.04
CA MET A 94 41.43 129.46 20.78
C MET A 94 40.47 128.94 21.87
N THR A 95 39.64 129.81 22.47
CA THR A 95 38.61 129.39 23.42
C THR A 95 37.50 128.60 22.73
N GLU A 96 37.10 128.98 21.52
CA GLU A 96 36.09 128.26 20.74
C GLU A 96 36.64 126.94 20.16
N GLU A 97 37.89 126.92 19.68
CA GLU A 97 38.59 125.70 19.29
C GLU A 97 38.73 124.73 20.48
N MET A 98 39.06 125.22 21.68
CA MET A 98 39.10 124.41 22.90
C MET A 98 37.70 123.91 23.32
N ARG A 99 36.63 124.66 23.06
CA ARG A 99 35.23 124.19 23.25
C ARG A 99 34.90 123.08 22.24
N ALA A 100 35.22 123.28 20.97
CA ALA A 100 35.01 122.28 19.91
C ALA A 100 35.76 120.98 20.20
N VAL A 101 37.07 121.04 20.46
CA VAL A 101 37.88 119.86 20.85
C VAL A 101 37.35 119.21 22.14
N THR A 102 36.82 119.99 23.09
CA THR A 102 36.17 119.43 24.28
C THR A 102 34.86 118.71 23.95
N ALA A 103 34.05 119.25 23.03
CA ALA A 103 32.83 118.61 22.55
C ALA A 103 33.13 117.33 21.77
N ASP A 104 34.06 117.37 20.81
CA ASP A 104 34.50 116.22 20.00
C ASP A 104 35.08 115.10 20.88
N ARG A 105 35.91 115.45 21.86
CA ARG A 105 36.43 114.48 22.85
C ARG A 105 35.31 113.86 23.70
N ASN A 106 34.27 114.63 24.05
CA ASN A 106 33.14 114.11 24.80
C ASN A 106 32.22 113.23 23.92
N ALA A 107 32.07 113.56 22.63
CA ALA A 107 31.35 112.75 21.64
C ALA A 107 32.08 111.42 21.39
N LEU A 108 33.37 111.47 21.02
CA LEU A 108 34.22 110.27 20.85
C LEU A 108 34.25 109.39 22.12
N ARG A 109 34.20 110.00 23.31
CA ARG A 109 34.05 109.25 24.57
C ARG A 109 32.69 108.54 24.64
N SER A 110 31.59 109.24 24.33
CA SER A 110 30.25 108.65 24.26
C SER A 110 30.19 107.50 23.25
N ASP A 111 30.79 107.66 22.07
CA ASP A 111 30.85 106.62 21.03
C ASP A 111 31.71 105.42 21.49
N THR A 112 32.79 105.66 22.23
CA THR A 112 33.63 104.62 22.82
C THR A 112 32.93 103.89 23.98
N GLU A 113 32.04 104.57 24.70
CA GLU A 113 31.23 103.96 25.77
C GLU A 113 30.05 103.17 25.16
N ALA A 114 29.42 103.66 24.09
CA ALA A 114 28.39 102.96 23.34
C ALA A 114 28.92 101.69 22.64
N THR A 115 30.02 101.79 21.87
CA THR A 115 30.62 100.63 21.18
C THR A 115 31.18 99.57 22.14
N ARG A 116 31.50 99.94 23.39
CA ARG A 116 31.79 98.96 24.46
C ARG A 116 30.54 98.23 24.93
N ALA A 117 29.43 98.92 25.13
CA ALA A 117 28.17 98.29 25.50
C ALA A 117 27.63 97.37 24.37
N GLU A 118 27.79 97.78 23.10
CA GLU A 118 27.52 96.90 21.95
C GLU A 118 28.44 95.67 21.94
N LEU A 119 29.74 95.84 22.20
CA LEU A 119 30.67 94.72 22.28
C LEU A 119 30.31 93.75 23.42
N GLU A 120 30.00 94.25 24.61
CA GLU A 120 29.54 93.48 25.77
C GLU A 120 28.26 92.70 25.43
N GLN A 121 27.26 93.35 24.83
CA GLN A 121 26.04 92.71 24.34
C GLN A 121 26.31 91.62 23.28
N THR A 122 27.29 91.81 22.37
CA THR A 122 27.68 90.75 21.42
C THR A 122 28.46 89.60 22.07
N GLN A 123 29.11 89.81 23.21
CA GLN A 123 29.77 88.76 23.98
C GLN A 123 28.77 87.94 24.78
N ASP A 124 27.79 88.60 25.43
CA ASP A 124 26.68 87.92 26.12
C ASP A 124 25.86 87.06 25.15
N THR A 125 25.43 87.62 24.02
CA THR A 125 24.66 86.85 23.01
C THR A 125 25.50 85.75 22.33
N LEU A 126 26.83 85.88 22.27
CA LEU A 126 27.72 84.79 21.86
C LEU A 126 27.77 83.67 22.91
N ALA A 127 27.80 84.00 24.20
CA ALA A 127 27.77 83.02 25.28
C ALA A 127 26.40 82.29 25.37
N GLU A 128 25.30 83.03 25.19
CA GLU A 128 23.94 82.45 25.09
C GLU A 128 23.83 81.48 23.90
N THR A 129 24.31 81.88 22.72
CA THR A 129 24.25 81.02 21.52
C THR A 129 25.21 79.84 21.55
N GLN A 130 26.36 79.96 22.24
CA GLN A 130 27.22 78.82 22.56
C GLN A 130 26.53 77.82 23.50
N THR A 131 25.92 78.30 24.59
CA THR A 131 25.16 77.48 25.53
C THR A 131 24.01 76.74 24.81
N ALA A 132 23.22 77.46 24.01
CA ALA A 132 22.13 76.86 23.23
C ALA A 132 22.63 75.84 22.18
N LEU A 133 23.83 76.02 21.63
CA LEU A 133 24.45 75.04 20.73
C LEU A 133 24.89 73.77 21.47
N GLU A 134 25.44 73.90 22.69
CA GLU A 134 25.78 72.76 23.54
C GLU A 134 24.53 71.97 23.94
N ASP A 135 23.46 72.64 24.38
CA ASP A 135 22.16 72.04 24.67
C ASP A 135 21.57 71.30 23.45
N LEU A 136 21.62 71.91 22.25
CA LEU A 136 21.17 71.27 21.01
C LEU A 136 22.03 70.06 20.61
N VAL A 137 23.34 70.09 20.88
CA VAL A 137 24.23 68.94 20.66
C VAL A 137 23.92 67.81 21.65
N LEU A 138 23.66 68.11 22.93
CA LEU A 138 23.23 67.14 23.93
C LEU A 138 21.87 66.52 23.56
N ALA A 139 20.88 67.34 23.20
CA ALA A 139 19.55 66.88 22.78
C ALA A 139 19.63 65.99 21.52
N ARG A 140 20.44 66.37 20.53
CA ARG A 140 20.70 65.55 19.32
C ARG A 140 21.33 64.20 19.69
N ASN A 141 22.31 64.19 20.59
CA ASN A 141 22.98 62.95 21.01
C ASN A 141 22.01 62.02 21.78
N GLY A 142 21.15 62.59 22.63
CA GLY A 142 20.08 61.84 23.30
C GLY A 142 19.09 61.22 22.30
N ALA A 143 18.55 62.04 21.38
CA ALA A 143 17.63 61.57 20.34
C ALA A 143 18.27 60.53 19.39
N GLN A 144 19.58 60.60 19.15
CA GLN A 144 20.29 59.56 18.42
C GLN A 144 20.35 58.24 19.21
N ALA A 145 20.70 58.29 20.51
CA ALA A 145 20.73 57.10 21.36
C ALA A 145 19.34 56.45 21.51
N GLU A 146 18.28 57.25 21.65
CA GLU A 146 16.89 56.78 21.64
C GLU A 146 16.51 56.13 20.29
N ALA A 147 16.91 56.71 19.17
CA ALA A 147 16.68 56.13 17.85
C ALA A 147 17.48 54.84 17.59
N GLU A 148 18.67 54.70 18.17
CA GLU A 148 19.47 53.47 18.13
C GLU A 148 18.86 52.37 19.02
N ALA A 149 18.39 52.71 20.23
CA ALA A 149 17.64 51.81 21.09
C ALA A 149 16.34 51.31 20.42
N ALA A 150 15.51 52.23 19.91
CA ALA A 150 14.26 51.86 19.23
C ALA A 150 14.47 50.99 17.97
N ARG A 151 15.62 51.11 17.29
CA ARG A 151 16.01 50.21 16.19
C ARG A 151 16.41 48.81 16.69
N SER A 152 17.09 48.72 17.83
CA SER A 152 17.40 47.45 18.50
C SER A 152 16.12 46.73 18.92
N ASP A 153 15.21 47.45 19.59
CA ASP A 153 13.91 46.93 20.06
C ASP A 153 13.05 46.45 18.88
N LEU A 154 13.00 47.22 17.78
CA LEU A 154 12.30 46.82 16.56
C LEU A 154 12.92 45.56 15.92
N ALA A 155 14.25 45.42 15.95
CA ALA A 155 14.94 44.23 15.45
C ALA A 155 14.75 43.01 16.37
N GLU A 156 14.54 43.20 17.68
CA GLU A 156 14.15 42.15 18.61
C GLU A 156 12.69 41.73 18.42
N ALA A 157 11.76 42.68 18.40
CA ALA A 157 10.35 42.42 18.12
C ALA A 157 10.14 41.71 16.76
N SER A 158 10.92 42.08 15.73
CA SER A 158 10.90 41.42 14.42
C SER A 158 11.41 39.97 14.48
N ARG A 159 12.45 39.69 15.29
CA ARG A 159 12.95 38.32 15.51
C ARG A 159 11.94 37.47 16.29
N SER A 160 11.33 38.05 17.33
CA SER A 160 10.28 37.41 18.14
C SER A 160 9.04 37.07 17.29
N LEU A 161 8.55 38.01 16.48
CA LEU A 161 7.45 37.78 15.55
C LEU A 161 7.78 36.72 14.49
N ALA A 162 9.03 36.65 14.02
CA ALA A 162 9.46 35.62 13.08
C ALA A 162 9.56 34.23 13.73
N ALA A 163 9.91 34.15 15.02
CA ALA A 163 9.90 32.89 15.78
C ALA A 163 8.47 32.41 16.04
N ALA A 164 7.60 33.27 16.58
CA ALA A 164 6.20 32.94 16.86
C ALA A 164 5.40 32.54 15.61
N ARG A 165 5.77 33.05 14.42
CA ARG A 165 5.19 32.59 13.14
C ARG A 165 5.58 31.16 12.80
N ARG A 166 6.84 30.76 13.00
CA ARG A 166 7.28 29.37 12.79
C ARG A 166 6.62 28.43 13.78
N GLU A 167 6.58 28.79 15.06
CA GLU A 167 5.90 28.01 16.10
C GLU A 167 4.41 27.80 15.76
N HIS A 168 3.71 28.83 15.27
CA HIS A 168 2.34 28.70 14.78
C HIS A 168 2.22 27.80 13.53
N GLU A 169 3.20 27.80 12.63
CA GLU A 169 3.21 26.97 11.42
C GLU A 169 3.50 25.50 11.77
N GLU A 170 4.48 25.24 12.64
CA GLU A 170 4.79 23.93 13.23
C GLU A 170 3.59 23.35 14.02
N LEU A 171 2.91 24.17 14.84
CA LEU A 171 1.68 23.78 15.55
C LEU A 171 0.49 23.54 14.61
N ARG A 172 0.44 24.22 13.46
CA ARG A 172 -0.59 23.98 12.44
C ARG A 172 -0.37 22.63 11.77
N ASP A 173 0.83 22.35 11.32
CA ASP A 173 1.18 21.10 10.64
C ASP A 173 0.93 19.91 11.58
N ALA A 174 1.38 20.00 12.84
CA ALA A 174 1.10 18.98 13.86
C ALA A 174 -0.41 18.78 14.13
N HIS A 175 -1.23 19.83 14.02
CA HIS A 175 -2.68 19.71 14.13
C HIS A 175 -3.31 19.06 12.87
N GLU A 176 -2.79 19.34 11.67
CA GLU A 176 -3.25 18.67 10.44
C GLU A 176 -2.87 17.18 10.41
N ASP A 177 -1.70 16.81 10.92
CA ASP A 177 -1.27 15.42 11.13
C ASP A 177 -2.15 14.70 12.16
N LEU A 178 -2.37 15.27 13.35
CA LEU A 178 -3.27 14.69 14.37
C LEU A 178 -4.72 14.56 13.86
N ALA A 179 -5.17 15.49 13.00
CA ALA A 179 -6.47 15.41 12.35
C ALA A 179 -6.53 14.32 11.25
N ALA A 180 -5.39 13.93 10.66
CA ALA A 180 -5.30 12.79 9.76
C ALA A 180 -5.27 11.46 10.54
N GLU A 181 -4.47 11.36 11.60
CA GLU A 181 -4.42 10.19 12.50
C GLU A 181 -5.80 9.89 13.10
N ALA A 182 -6.51 10.90 13.61
CA ALA A 182 -7.85 10.75 14.15
C ALA A 182 -8.89 10.26 13.12
N ARG A 183 -8.68 10.52 11.81
CA ARG A 183 -9.51 9.96 10.73
C ARG A 183 -9.16 8.50 10.45
N ALA A 184 -7.86 8.17 10.45
CA ALA A 184 -7.37 6.80 10.26
C ALA A 184 -7.87 5.87 11.38
N LEU A 185 -7.64 6.25 12.65
CA LEU A 185 -8.11 5.52 13.83
C LEU A 185 -9.63 5.36 13.87
N LYS A 186 -10.38 6.36 13.38
CA LYS A 186 -11.85 6.23 13.23
C LYS A 186 -12.19 5.17 12.16
N SER A 187 -11.53 5.20 11.00
CA SER A 187 -11.77 4.23 9.93
C SER A 187 -11.42 2.79 10.35
N GLU A 188 -10.33 2.62 11.11
CA GLU A 188 -9.93 1.33 11.70
C GLU A 188 -10.96 0.85 12.72
N ARG A 189 -11.39 1.72 13.65
CA ARG A 189 -12.45 1.40 14.60
C ARG A 189 -13.74 0.98 13.91
N ASP A 190 -14.13 1.67 12.85
CA ASP A 190 -15.38 1.40 12.13
C ASP A 190 -15.29 0.07 11.37
N SER A 191 -14.15 -0.28 10.76
CA SER A 191 -13.96 -1.61 10.14
C SER A 191 -13.84 -2.75 11.17
N LEU A 192 -13.24 -2.51 12.33
CA LEU A 192 -13.22 -3.47 13.45
C LEU A 192 -14.62 -3.70 14.03
N ALA A 193 -15.50 -2.69 14.01
CA ALA A 193 -16.89 -2.84 14.43
C ALA A 193 -17.71 -3.69 13.43
N GLU A 194 -17.48 -3.53 12.13
CA GLU A 194 -18.08 -4.36 11.08
C GLU A 194 -17.59 -5.83 11.19
N ALA A 195 -16.28 -6.04 11.31
CA ALA A 195 -15.70 -7.36 11.53
C ALA A 195 -16.24 -8.04 12.81
N ALA A 196 -16.42 -7.29 13.89
CA ALA A 196 -16.99 -7.80 15.13
C ALA A 196 -18.48 -8.18 15.04
N GLU A 197 -19.27 -7.54 14.17
CA GLU A 197 -20.67 -7.98 13.93
C GLU A 197 -20.75 -9.14 12.94
N MET A 198 -19.88 -9.22 11.93
CA MET A 198 -19.76 -10.42 11.07
C MET A 198 -19.44 -11.66 11.93
N ALA A 199 -18.42 -11.59 12.79
CA ALA A 199 -18.07 -12.68 13.70
C ALA A 199 -19.21 -13.05 14.70
N ARG A 200 -20.10 -12.11 15.03
CA ARG A 200 -21.32 -12.40 15.83
C ARG A 200 -22.41 -13.10 15.02
N VAL A 201 -22.52 -12.84 13.72
CA VAL A 201 -23.42 -13.57 12.82
C VAL A 201 -22.91 -15.01 12.64
N GLU A 202 -21.64 -15.18 12.29
CA GLU A 202 -20.98 -16.50 12.17
C GLU A 202 -21.13 -17.32 13.47
N ALA A 203 -20.91 -16.70 14.64
CA ALA A 203 -21.08 -17.37 15.93
C ALA A 203 -22.54 -17.76 16.24
N ARG A 204 -23.53 -17.00 15.75
CA ARG A 204 -24.96 -17.37 15.84
C ARG A 204 -25.27 -18.55 14.92
N GLU A 205 -24.77 -18.54 13.68
CA GLU A 205 -24.96 -19.61 12.71
C GLU A 205 -24.32 -20.92 13.16
N ALA A 206 -23.06 -20.88 13.63
CA ALA A 206 -22.39 -22.03 14.23
C ALA A 206 -23.11 -22.56 15.49
N SER A 207 -23.73 -21.67 16.28
CA SER A 207 -24.57 -22.07 17.41
C SER A 207 -25.86 -22.77 16.96
N MET A 208 -26.51 -22.29 15.89
CA MET A 208 -27.72 -22.92 15.33
C MET A 208 -27.41 -24.30 14.73
N ALA A 209 -26.38 -24.40 13.89
CA ALA A 209 -25.92 -25.66 13.31
C ALA A 209 -25.51 -26.68 14.40
N ARG A 210 -24.92 -26.22 15.51
CA ARG A 210 -24.64 -27.08 16.67
C ARG A 210 -25.92 -27.59 17.34
N THR A 211 -26.96 -26.77 17.48
CA THR A 211 -28.23 -27.22 18.06
C THR A 211 -28.99 -28.19 17.14
N GLU A 212 -28.90 -28.00 15.83
CA GLU A 212 -29.45 -28.90 14.81
C GLU A 212 -28.76 -30.26 14.85
N ALA A 213 -27.43 -30.29 14.74
CA ALA A 213 -26.63 -31.52 14.85
C ALA A 213 -26.82 -32.26 16.19
N GLN A 214 -27.14 -31.55 17.28
CA GLN A 214 -27.49 -32.17 18.56
C GLN A 214 -28.90 -32.80 18.55
N ALA A 215 -29.86 -32.23 17.83
CA ALA A 215 -31.19 -32.82 17.64
C ALA A 215 -31.14 -34.05 16.71
N ASP A 216 -30.33 -33.98 15.65
CA ASP A 216 -30.07 -35.13 14.76
C ASP A 216 -29.41 -36.29 15.53
N LEU A 217 -28.43 -35.98 16.39
CA LEU A 217 -27.79 -36.98 17.25
C LEU A 217 -28.79 -37.65 18.21
N GLN A 218 -29.72 -36.89 18.80
CA GLN A 218 -30.79 -37.46 19.64
C GLN A 218 -31.74 -38.33 18.83
N THR A 219 -32.12 -37.89 17.62
CA THR A 219 -32.97 -38.66 16.70
C THR A 219 -32.31 -39.98 16.28
N ALA A 220 -31.02 -39.93 15.95
CA ALA A 220 -30.22 -41.11 15.63
C ALA A 220 -30.06 -42.07 16.82
N GLN A 221 -29.90 -41.54 18.04
CA GLN A 221 -29.87 -42.34 19.28
C GLN A 221 -31.21 -43.06 19.49
N THR A 222 -32.35 -42.37 19.38
CA THR A 222 -33.69 -42.97 19.52
C THR A 222 -33.99 -44.01 18.43
N ALA A 223 -33.55 -43.77 17.18
CA ALA A 223 -33.67 -44.74 16.10
C ALA A 223 -32.81 -46.00 16.39
N LEU A 224 -31.60 -45.83 16.91
CA LEU A 224 -30.70 -46.93 17.27
C LEU A 224 -31.21 -47.74 18.48
N GLU A 225 -31.85 -47.08 19.45
CA GLU A 225 -32.57 -47.77 20.54
C GLU A 225 -33.78 -48.57 20.04
N THR A 226 -34.55 -48.02 19.09
CA THR A 226 -35.65 -48.72 18.42
C THR A 226 -35.14 -49.97 17.68
N LEU A 227 -34.09 -49.83 16.87
CA LEU A 227 -33.47 -50.95 16.14
C LEU A 227 -32.90 -52.03 17.08
N ARG A 228 -32.37 -51.65 18.25
CA ARG A 228 -31.95 -52.62 19.30
C ARG A 228 -33.14 -53.38 19.88
N ALA A 229 -34.27 -52.71 20.10
CA ALA A 229 -35.49 -53.35 20.60
C ALA A 229 -36.09 -54.30 19.55
N GLU A 230 -36.13 -53.90 18.28
CA GLU A 230 -36.55 -54.76 17.16
C GLU A 230 -35.63 -55.98 17.01
N LEU A 231 -34.31 -55.80 17.10
CA LEU A 231 -33.35 -56.90 17.05
C LEU A 231 -33.55 -57.88 18.21
N ALA A 232 -33.75 -57.40 19.45
CA ALA A 232 -34.05 -58.27 20.59
C ALA A 232 -35.38 -59.05 20.41
N VAL A 233 -36.41 -58.43 19.81
CA VAL A 233 -37.66 -59.13 19.44
C VAL A 233 -37.37 -60.21 18.38
N LEU A 234 -36.59 -59.91 17.36
CA LEU A 234 -36.20 -60.90 16.33
C LEU A 234 -35.37 -62.04 16.91
N GLU A 235 -34.50 -61.79 17.90
CA GLU A 235 -33.75 -62.83 18.59
C GLU A 235 -34.66 -63.74 19.43
N THR A 236 -35.61 -63.19 20.19
CA THR A 236 -36.59 -64.02 20.93
C THR A 236 -37.53 -64.80 20.00
N GLN A 237 -37.89 -64.25 18.82
CA GLN A 237 -38.60 -65.00 17.78
C GLN A 237 -37.76 -66.14 17.20
N ARG A 238 -36.47 -65.90 16.90
CA ARG A 238 -35.54 -66.94 16.45
C ARG A 238 -35.38 -68.05 17.49
N GLU A 239 -35.27 -67.71 18.77
CA GLU A 239 -35.18 -68.69 19.86
C GLU A 239 -36.47 -69.50 20.02
N THR A 240 -37.62 -68.85 19.88
CA THR A 240 -38.93 -69.53 19.90
C THR A 240 -39.06 -70.52 18.75
N LEU A 241 -38.77 -70.09 17.50
CA LEU A 241 -38.77 -70.95 16.32
C LEU A 241 -37.74 -72.08 16.42
N SER A 242 -36.58 -71.83 17.04
CA SER A 242 -35.57 -72.86 17.31
C SER A 242 -36.04 -73.89 18.34
N ALA A 243 -36.82 -73.49 19.34
CA ALA A 243 -37.40 -74.40 20.32
C ALA A 243 -38.57 -75.22 19.73
N GLU A 244 -39.42 -74.59 18.91
CA GLU A 244 -40.51 -75.24 18.17
C GLU A 244 -39.96 -76.29 17.19
N THR A 245 -38.99 -75.92 16.35
CA THR A 245 -38.36 -76.87 15.40
C THR A 245 -37.61 -78.00 16.11
N GLN A 246 -36.98 -77.75 17.26
CA GLN A 246 -36.36 -78.81 18.07
C GLN A 246 -37.42 -79.75 18.70
N ALA A 247 -38.58 -79.23 19.09
CA ALA A 247 -39.69 -80.04 19.58
C ALA A 247 -40.31 -80.90 18.46
N ASP A 248 -40.53 -80.32 17.27
CA ASP A 248 -41.01 -81.05 16.09
C ASP A 248 -40.04 -82.14 15.63
N MET A 249 -38.73 -81.87 15.65
CA MET A 249 -37.70 -82.90 15.41
C MET A 249 -37.81 -84.06 16.41
N LYS A 250 -37.95 -83.76 17.71
CA LYS A 250 -38.11 -84.79 18.74
C LYS A 250 -39.39 -85.61 18.56
N ILE A 251 -40.50 -84.97 18.17
CA ILE A 251 -41.75 -85.66 17.82
C ILE A 251 -41.58 -86.54 16.57
N ALA A 252 -40.75 -86.11 15.61
CA ALA A 252 -40.41 -86.92 14.43
C ALA A 252 -39.53 -88.14 14.79
N GLU A 253 -38.57 -88.00 15.71
CA GLU A 253 -37.75 -89.11 16.23
C GLU A 253 -38.58 -90.12 17.04
N GLU A 254 -39.49 -89.65 17.90
CA GLU A 254 -40.45 -90.49 18.64
C GLU A 254 -41.42 -91.23 17.68
N ARG A 255 -41.78 -90.61 16.55
CA ARG A 255 -42.53 -91.28 15.47
C ARG A 255 -41.68 -92.29 14.70
N LEU A 256 -40.43 -91.97 14.38
CA LEU A 256 -39.52 -92.84 13.64
C LEU A 256 -39.27 -94.14 14.42
N THR A 257 -38.89 -94.02 15.70
CA THR A 257 -38.64 -95.17 16.59
C THR A 257 -39.90 -96.02 16.83
N SER A 258 -41.09 -95.39 16.87
CA SER A 258 -42.38 -96.10 16.88
C SER A 258 -42.62 -96.90 15.59
N VAL A 259 -42.32 -96.31 14.41
CA VAL A 259 -42.39 -96.99 13.12
C VAL A 259 -41.39 -98.14 13.03
N GLU A 260 -40.13 -97.95 13.44
CA GLU A 260 -39.11 -99.01 13.50
C GLU A 260 -39.54 -100.19 14.39
N THR A 261 -40.13 -99.89 15.55
CA THR A 261 -40.70 -100.92 16.45
C THR A 261 -41.85 -101.70 15.79
N SER A 262 -42.69 -101.01 15.01
CA SER A 262 -43.76 -101.66 14.23
C SER A 262 -43.21 -102.53 13.09
N ILE A 263 -42.13 -102.10 12.44
CA ILE A 263 -41.44 -102.86 11.37
C ILE A 263 -40.80 -104.12 11.94
N ALA A 264 -40.10 -104.04 13.09
CA ALA A 264 -39.55 -105.22 13.77
C ALA A 264 -40.66 -106.22 14.13
N THR A 265 -41.79 -105.74 14.67
CA THR A 265 -42.97 -106.56 14.98
C THR A 265 -43.54 -107.24 13.73
N ALA A 266 -43.60 -106.55 12.60
CA ALA A 266 -44.05 -107.11 11.32
C ALA A 266 -43.05 -108.13 10.73
N GLN A 267 -41.75 -107.93 10.95
CA GLN A 267 -40.69 -108.88 10.53
C GLN A 267 -40.76 -110.18 11.33
N ASP A 268 -41.02 -110.14 12.64
CA ASP A 268 -41.26 -111.33 13.47
C ASP A 268 -42.52 -112.10 13.04
N GLN A 269 -43.59 -111.38 12.69
CA GLN A 269 -44.81 -111.99 12.12
C GLN A 269 -44.52 -112.68 10.77
N LEU A 270 -43.72 -112.06 9.90
CA LEU A 270 -43.24 -112.66 8.65
C LEU A 270 -42.36 -113.89 8.88
N ALA A 271 -41.48 -113.87 9.88
CA ALA A 271 -40.64 -115.02 10.26
C ALA A 271 -41.50 -116.19 10.79
N SER A 272 -42.53 -115.89 11.58
CA SER A 272 -43.52 -116.87 12.06
C SER A 272 -44.30 -117.52 10.90
N LEU A 273 -44.80 -116.71 9.96
CA LEU A 273 -45.46 -117.20 8.74
C LEU A 273 -44.53 -118.04 7.86
N ALA A 274 -43.27 -117.63 7.70
CA ALA A 274 -42.26 -118.40 6.97
C ALA A 274 -41.96 -119.75 7.65
N ALA A 275 -41.95 -119.81 9.00
CA ALA A 275 -41.78 -121.06 9.74
C ALA A 275 -43.00 -121.99 9.59
N GLN A 276 -44.23 -121.45 9.56
CA GLN A 276 -45.44 -122.22 9.26
C GLN A 276 -45.44 -122.76 7.83
N SER A 277 -45.06 -121.94 6.85
CA SER A 277 -44.92 -122.34 5.44
C SER A 277 -43.92 -123.49 5.26
N ARG A 278 -42.77 -123.45 5.94
CA ARG A 278 -41.77 -124.54 5.90
C ARG A 278 -42.30 -125.86 6.48
N ARG A 279 -43.13 -125.82 7.53
CA ARG A 279 -43.77 -127.03 8.10
C ARG A 279 -44.76 -127.65 7.10
N ALA A 280 -45.63 -126.82 6.51
CA ALA A 280 -46.55 -127.26 5.47
C ALA A 280 -45.82 -127.84 4.24
N ALA A 281 -44.65 -127.29 3.88
CA ALA A 281 -43.80 -127.85 2.82
C ALA A 281 -43.24 -129.24 3.17
N THR A 282 -42.74 -129.44 4.40
CA THR A 282 -42.26 -130.78 4.82
C THR A 282 -43.36 -131.84 4.87
N ASP A 283 -44.59 -131.46 5.23
CA ASP A 283 -45.74 -132.36 5.21
C ASP A 283 -46.13 -132.73 3.76
N LEU A 284 -46.02 -131.78 2.83
CA LEU A 284 -46.23 -132.00 1.40
C LEU A 284 -45.14 -132.91 0.78
N GLU A 285 -43.88 -132.77 1.22
CA GLU A 285 -42.77 -133.64 0.81
C GLU A 285 -42.84 -135.06 1.39
N ALA A 286 -43.52 -135.25 2.53
CA ALA A 286 -43.84 -136.59 3.03
C ALA A 286 -44.89 -137.26 2.12
N ALA A 287 -46.02 -136.60 1.89
CA ALA A 287 -47.06 -137.08 0.98
C ALA A 287 -46.57 -137.28 -0.47
N GLY A 288 -45.59 -136.48 -0.92
CA GLY A 288 -44.93 -136.63 -2.21
C GLY A 288 -44.09 -137.90 -2.35
N ARG A 289 -43.47 -138.38 -1.26
CA ARG A 289 -42.65 -139.60 -1.24
C ARG A 289 -43.50 -140.86 -1.36
N ASP A 290 -44.56 -140.99 -0.56
CA ASP A 290 -45.49 -142.13 -0.64
C ASP A 290 -46.13 -142.24 -2.04
N ARG A 291 -46.43 -141.09 -2.65
CA ARG A 291 -46.99 -140.99 -4.00
C ARG A 291 -45.97 -141.30 -5.12
N LEU A 292 -44.66 -141.25 -4.84
CA LEU A 292 -43.62 -141.71 -5.76
C LEU A 292 -43.45 -143.24 -5.72
N THR A 293 -43.55 -143.84 -4.53
CA THR A 293 -43.42 -145.29 -4.33
C THR A 293 -44.48 -146.06 -5.14
N MET A 294 -45.76 -145.69 -5.00
CA MET A 294 -46.84 -146.29 -5.80
C MET A 294 -46.75 -145.98 -7.30
N ARG A 295 -46.05 -144.91 -7.68
CA ARG A 295 -45.88 -144.53 -9.09
C ARG A 295 -44.92 -145.48 -9.80
N LEU A 296 -43.76 -145.77 -9.20
CA LEU A 296 -42.76 -146.68 -9.76
C LEU A 296 -43.30 -148.11 -9.97
N GLU A 297 -44.18 -148.60 -9.09
CA GLU A 297 -44.83 -149.90 -9.27
C GLU A 297 -45.87 -149.90 -10.41
N SER A 298 -46.59 -148.79 -10.60
CA SER A 298 -47.53 -148.64 -11.73
C SER A 298 -46.83 -148.46 -13.09
N GLU A 299 -45.68 -147.76 -13.12
CA GLU A 299 -44.90 -147.54 -14.34
C GLU A 299 -44.28 -148.85 -14.85
N ARG A 300 -43.96 -149.81 -13.96
CA ARG A 300 -43.57 -151.19 -14.32
C ARG A 300 -44.69 -151.97 -15.01
N LEU A 301 -45.95 -151.75 -14.66
CA LEU A 301 -47.12 -152.38 -15.30
C LEU A 301 -47.65 -151.60 -16.52
N ALA A 302 -47.21 -150.35 -16.70
CA ALA A 302 -47.51 -149.55 -17.89
C ALA A 302 -46.60 -149.92 -19.07
N ALA A 303 -45.34 -150.29 -18.83
CA ALA A 303 -44.39 -150.74 -19.85
C ALA A 303 -44.96 -151.90 -20.69
N ASP A 304 -45.55 -152.91 -20.05
CA ASP A 304 -46.17 -154.07 -20.72
C ASP A 304 -47.43 -153.72 -21.55
N ARG A 305 -47.95 -152.49 -21.45
CA ARG A 305 -49.07 -151.98 -22.26
C ARG A 305 -48.69 -150.92 -23.28
N GLN A 306 -47.58 -150.21 -23.11
CA GLN A 306 -47.15 -149.23 -24.12
C GLN A 306 -46.70 -149.92 -25.43
N THR A 307 -46.15 -151.15 -25.33
CA THR A 307 -45.93 -152.09 -26.44
C THR A 307 -47.18 -152.39 -27.29
N ILE A 308 -48.38 -152.04 -26.81
CA ILE A 308 -49.67 -152.20 -27.50
C ILE A 308 -50.27 -150.85 -27.94
N ALA A 309 -49.76 -149.71 -27.45
CA ALA A 309 -50.38 -148.38 -27.61
C ALA A 309 -49.53 -147.32 -28.35
N GLU A 310 -48.25 -147.58 -28.61
CA GLU A 310 -47.43 -146.76 -29.53
C GLU A 310 -47.99 -146.72 -30.97
N GLN A 311 -48.92 -147.62 -31.29
CA GLN A 311 -49.59 -147.73 -32.60
C GLN A 311 -50.75 -146.73 -32.83
N ARG A 312 -51.07 -145.80 -31.91
CA ARG A 312 -52.24 -144.91 -32.08
C ARG A 312 -51.97 -143.41 -31.95
N ASP A 313 -51.94 -142.86 -30.73
CA ASP A 313 -52.22 -141.42 -30.53
C ASP A 313 -50.98 -140.51 -30.46
N ALA A 314 -49.91 -140.86 -31.18
CA ALA A 314 -48.67 -140.09 -31.34
C ALA A 314 -48.83 -138.73 -32.07
N VAL A 315 -50.05 -138.20 -32.17
CA VAL A 315 -50.44 -137.11 -33.10
C VAL A 315 -51.30 -136.03 -32.43
N LEU A 316 -52.18 -136.36 -31.48
CA LEU A 316 -53.28 -135.47 -31.07
C LEU A 316 -53.07 -134.66 -29.78
N ALA A 317 -52.16 -135.07 -28.89
CA ALA A 317 -51.91 -134.36 -27.62
C ALA A 317 -50.87 -133.23 -27.75
N GLN A 318 -49.87 -133.41 -28.63
CA GLN A 318 -48.75 -132.47 -28.81
C GLN A 318 -49.17 -131.06 -29.24
N MET A 319 -50.40 -130.87 -29.73
CA MET A 319 -50.93 -129.55 -30.11
C MET A 319 -51.50 -128.72 -28.94
N ARG A 320 -51.67 -129.27 -27.72
CA ARG A 320 -52.39 -128.57 -26.65
C ARG A 320 -51.49 -127.85 -25.64
N ASP A 321 -50.48 -128.51 -25.07
CA ASP A 321 -49.68 -127.92 -23.98
C ASP A 321 -48.82 -126.72 -24.41
N ALA A 322 -48.46 -126.61 -25.71
CA ALA A 322 -47.82 -125.43 -26.28
C ALA A 322 -48.64 -124.13 -26.07
N THR A 323 -49.96 -124.25 -25.83
CA THR A 323 -50.83 -123.10 -25.51
C THR A 323 -50.59 -122.57 -24.10
N VAL A 324 -50.22 -123.43 -23.15
CA VAL A 324 -50.07 -123.08 -21.72
C VAL A 324 -48.74 -122.38 -21.46
N THR A 325 -47.68 -122.74 -22.19
CA THR A 325 -46.36 -122.09 -22.08
C THR A 325 -46.38 -120.62 -22.47
N ARG A 326 -47.27 -120.23 -23.39
CA ARG A 326 -47.52 -118.83 -23.79
C ARG A 326 -47.99 -117.99 -22.59
N ASP A 327 -48.94 -118.51 -21.82
CA ASP A 327 -49.62 -117.73 -20.78
C ASP A 327 -48.73 -117.52 -19.54
N ARG A 328 -47.73 -118.38 -19.35
CA ARG A 328 -46.69 -118.21 -18.32
C ARG A 328 -45.79 -117.00 -18.57
N LEU A 329 -45.49 -116.69 -19.84
CA LEU A 329 -44.67 -115.53 -20.22
C LEU A 329 -45.43 -114.19 -20.11
N ALA A 330 -46.76 -114.22 -20.02
CA ALA A 330 -47.55 -113.00 -19.81
C ALA A 330 -47.38 -112.42 -18.40
N THR A 331 -47.10 -113.25 -17.39
CA THR A 331 -47.00 -112.82 -15.98
C THR A 331 -45.68 -112.10 -15.68
N GLU A 332 -44.56 -112.58 -16.24
CA GLU A 332 -43.23 -111.98 -16.04
C GLU A 332 -43.12 -110.55 -16.62
N VAL A 333 -43.93 -110.23 -17.64
CA VAL A 333 -44.02 -108.88 -18.23
C VAL A 333 -44.59 -107.86 -17.24
N GLU A 334 -45.51 -108.27 -16.35
CA GLU A 334 -46.19 -107.34 -15.45
C GLU A 334 -45.38 -107.06 -14.17
N GLU A 335 -44.59 -108.03 -13.70
CA GLU A 335 -43.61 -107.81 -12.62
C GLU A 335 -42.54 -106.78 -13.05
N LEU A 336 -42.13 -106.82 -14.32
CA LEU A 336 -41.22 -105.82 -14.91
C LEU A 336 -41.87 -104.44 -15.06
N ARG A 337 -43.20 -104.33 -15.24
CA ARG A 337 -43.91 -103.03 -15.18
C ARG A 337 -43.92 -102.45 -13.77
N GLY A 338 -44.10 -103.27 -12.74
CA GLY A 338 -44.02 -102.81 -11.34
C GLY A 338 -42.68 -102.14 -11.02
N ARG A 339 -41.57 -102.81 -11.37
CA ARG A 339 -40.20 -102.26 -11.19
C ARG A 339 -39.94 -100.99 -12.02
N LYS A 340 -40.52 -100.87 -13.22
CA LYS A 340 -40.39 -99.67 -14.06
C LYS A 340 -40.98 -98.42 -13.38
N ASN A 341 -42.10 -98.55 -12.67
CA ASN A 341 -42.77 -97.40 -12.06
C ASN A 341 -42.02 -96.86 -10.84
N ALA A 342 -41.48 -97.73 -9.98
CA ALA A 342 -40.67 -97.32 -8.82
C ALA A 342 -39.38 -96.57 -9.25
N LEU A 343 -38.78 -96.96 -10.38
CA LEU A 343 -37.63 -96.26 -10.95
C LEU A 343 -37.99 -94.88 -11.55
N ALA A 344 -39.23 -94.68 -11.99
CA ALA A 344 -39.70 -93.37 -12.48
C ALA A 344 -39.93 -92.38 -11.33
N GLU A 345 -40.44 -92.86 -10.19
CA GLU A 345 -40.69 -92.03 -9.01
C GLU A 345 -39.38 -91.59 -8.33
N SER A 346 -38.40 -92.49 -8.23
CA SER A 346 -37.04 -92.15 -7.77
C SER A 346 -36.29 -91.20 -8.72
N LEU A 347 -36.61 -91.22 -10.02
CA LEU A 347 -36.03 -90.28 -10.99
C LEU A 347 -36.57 -88.87 -10.73
N ALA A 348 -37.88 -88.72 -10.51
CA ALA A 348 -38.51 -87.44 -10.19
C ALA A 348 -37.94 -86.81 -8.90
N THR A 349 -37.67 -87.61 -7.86
CA THR A 349 -37.03 -87.07 -6.63
C THR A 349 -35.62 -86.55 -6.89
N SER A 350 -34.85 -87.21 -7.78
CA SER A 350 -33.51 -86.74 -8.17
C SER A 350 -33.54 -85.49 -9.07
N GLN A 351 -34.64 -85.27 -9.80
CA GLN A 351 -34.85 -84.08 -10.62
C GLN A 351 -35.16 -82.86 -9.74
N ASN A 352 -36.10 -82.98 -8.78
CA ASN A 352 -36.39 -81.90 -7.84
C ASN A 352 -35.15 -81.45 -7.03
N ALA A 353 -34.27 -82.39 -6.67
CA ALA A 353 -33.01 -82.09 -5.98
C ALA A 353 -31.97 -81.39 -6.88
N ARG A 354 -32.06 -81.58 -8.20
CA ARG A 354 -31.25 -80.88 -9.20
C ARG A 354 -31.79 -79.47 -9.44
N ASP A 355 -33.10 -79.31 -9.58
CA ASP A 355 -33.75 -78.00 -9.80
C ASP A 355 -33.45 -77.04 -8.63
N ALA A 356 -33.45 -77.55 -7.39
CA ALA A 356 -33.02 -76.80 -6.20
C ALA A 356 -31.53 -76.41 -6.20
N ALA A 357 -30.66 -77.18 -6.87
CA ALA A 357 -29.25 -76.85 -7.04
C ALA A 357 -29.04 -75.81 -8.16
N GLU A 358 -29.78 -75.90 -9.27
CA GLU A 358 -29.77 -74.89 -10.34
C GLU A 358 -30.34 -73.54 -9.84
N GLU A 359 -31.30 -73.54 -8.91
CA GLU A 359 -31.76 -72.31 -8.25
C GLU A 359 -30.72 -71.73 -7.26
N ALA A 360 -29.94 -72.57 -6.57
CA ALA A 360 -28.84 -72.12 -5.74
C ALA A 360 -27.68 -71.53 -6.57
N GLU A 361 -27.36 -72.15 -7.71
CA GLU A 361 -26.40 -71.63 -8.69
C GLU A 361 -26.85 -70.26 -9.23
N SER A 362 -28.14 -70.11 -9.57
CA SER A 362 -28.74 -68.82 -9.98
C SER A 362 -28.53 -67.70 -8.95
N ARG A 363 -28.73 -67.97 -7.65
CA ARG A 363 -28.50 -66.98 -6.58
C ARG A 363 -27.02 -66.60 -6.42
N ILE A 364 -26.10 -67.57 -6.56
CA ILE A 364 -24.65 -67.31 -6.56
C ILE A 364 -24.28 -66.47 -7.79
N GLN A 365 -24.88 -66.75 -8.95
CA GLN A 365 -24.61 -66.03 -10.20
C GLN A 365 -25.16 -64.60 -10.18
N ALA A 366 -26.28 -64.34 -9.48
CA ALA A 366 -26.78 -63.00 -9.19
C ALA A 366 -25.80 -62.21 -8.29
N GLY A 367 -25.30 -62.81 -7.21
CA GLY A 367 -24.28 -62.19 -6.35
C GLY A 367 -22.97 -61.91 -7.08
N LEU A 368 -22.55 -62.82 -7.98
CA LEU A 368 -21.37 -62.64 -8.83
C LEU A 368 -21.53 -61.47 -9.81
N ASN A 369 -22.76 -61.17 -10.25
CA ASN A 369 -23.04 -60.04 -11.12
C ASN A 369 -23.04 -58.71 -10.35
N ALA A 370 -23.66 -58.65 -9.16
CA ALA A 370 -23.60 -57.46 -8.30
C ALA A 370 -22.16 -57.08 -7.94
N ALA A 371 -21.34 -58.04 -7.50
CA ALA A 371 -19.92 -57.80 -7.20
C ALA A 371 -19.10 -57.40 -8.44
N ARG A 372 -19.48 -57.85 -9.65
CA ARG A 372 -18.88 -57.40 -10.91
C ARG A 372 -19.29 -55.97 -11.27
N GLU A 373 -20.50 -55.56 -10.93
CA GLU A 373 -21.01 -54.21 -11.18
C GLU A 373 -20.38 -53.20 -10.19
N GLU A 374 -20.23 -53.56 -8.92
CA GLU A 374 -19.39 -52.79 -7.99
C GLU A 374 -17.92 -52.75 -8.44
N THR A 375 -17.35 -53.88 -8.90
CA THR A 375 -15.99 -53.89 -9.45
C THR A 375 -15.89 -53.07 -10.75
N SER A 376 -16.96 -52.97 -11.55
CA SER A 376 -16.98 -52.16 -12.76
C SER A 376 -17.14 -50.68 -12.43
N GLN A 377 -17.89 -50.32 -11.39
CA GLN A 377 -18.00 -48.94 -10.88
C GLN A 377 -16.76 -48.51 -10.07
N ALA A 378 -16.03 -49.43 -9.44
CA ALA A 378 -14.71 -49.16 -8.87
C ALA A 378 -13.63 -49.03 -9.95
N ARG A 379 -13.69 -49.86 -11.00
CA ARG A 379 -12.91 -49.71 -12.26
C ARG A 379 -13.47 -48.64 -13.21
N ALA A 380 -14.55 -48.01 -12.80
CA ALA A 380 -15.17 -46.85 -13.42
C ALA A 380 -15.44 -45.79 -12.34
N ALA A 381 -14.47 -45.57 -11.44
CA ALA A 381 -14.41 -44.40 -10.58
C ALA A 381 -13.12 -43.58 -10.82
N LEU A 382 -11.95 -44.21 -10.80
CA LEU A 382 -10.82 -43.55 -10.18
C LEU A 382 -9.50 -43.34 -10.99
N ASP A 383 -9.32 -43.87 -12.23
CA ASP A 383 -8.38 -43.35 -13.28
C ASP A 383 -8.99 -42.36 -14.25
N GLU A 384 -10.16 -41.85 -13.91
CA GLU A 384 -10.47 -40.47 -14.25
C GLU A 384 -9.65 -39.56 -13.35
N LEU A 385 -9.33 -39.99 -12.12
CA LEU A 385 -8.44 -39.24 -11.23
C LEU A 385 -6.97 -39.63 -11.37
N ALA A 386 -6.61 -40.79 -11.92
CA ALA A 386 -5.29 -40.95 -12.57
C ALA A 386 -5.19 -40.20 -13.92
N ALA A 387 -6.31 -39.85 -14.57
CA ALA A 387 -6.31 -38.92 -15.71
C ALA A 387 -6.35 -37.44 -15.29
N GLN A 388 -7.00 -37.09 -14.17
CA GLN A 388 -6.89 -35.77 -13.54
C GLN A 388 -5.50 -35.63 -12.96
N ARG A 389 -4.96 -36.62 -12.23
CA ARG A 389 -3.57 -36.65 -11.77
C ARG A 389 -2.57 -36.61 -12.91
N ALA A 390 -2.81 -37.26 -14.05
CA ALA A 390 -1.94 -37.08 -15.23
C ALA A 390 -2.07 -35.68 -15.87
N ALA A 391 -3.20 -34.97 -15.65
CA ALA A 391 -3.35 -33.58 -16.04
C ALA A 391 -2.73 -32.62 -14.99
N GLU A 392 -2.85 -32.90 -13.70
CA GLU A 392 -2.27 -32.15 -12.58
C GLU A 392 -0.76 -32.35 -12.49
N GLU A 393 -0.22 -33.54 -12.77
CA GLU A 393 1.22 -33.77 -12.94
C GLU A 393 1.74 -33.03 -14.18
N ALA A 394 0.95 -32.93 -15.26
CA ALA A 394 1.30 -32.11 -16.44
C ALA A 394 1.16 -30.60 -16.21
N GLU A 395 0.19 -30.14 -15.40
CA GLU A 395 0.08 -28.74 -14.97
C GLU A 395 1.16 -28.40 -13.94
N LEU A 396 1.55 -29.34 -13.08
CA LEU A 396 2.70 -29.20 -12.17
C LEU A 396 4.00 -29.10 -12.95
N ASP A 397 4.21 -29.92 -13.98
CA ASP A 397 5.35 -29.80 -14.88
C ASP A 397 5.33 -28.45 -15.63
N GLN A 398 4.17 -27.98 -16.11
CA GLN A 398 4.06 -26.63 -16.70
C GLN A 398 4.30 -25.51 -15.68
N VAL A 399 3.89 -25.66 -14.42
CA VAL A 399 4.15 -24.69 -13.35
C VAL A 399 5.64 -24.69 -12.99
N LEU A 400 6.29 -25.85 -12.94
CA LEU A 400 7.73 -25.98 -12.74
C LEU A 400 8.53 -25.42 -13.93
N GLU A 401 8.09 -25.62 -15.17
CA GLU A 401 8.67 -25.01 -16.36
C GLU A 401 8.46 -23.48 -16.38
N ARG A 402 7.29 -22.99 -15.94
CA ARG A 402 7.03 -21.54 -15.76
C ARG A 402 7.85 -20.94 -14.61
N ILE A 403 8.13 -21.69 -13.53
CA ILE A 403 9.02 -21.28 -12.45
C ILE A 403 10.49 -21.25 -12.92
N ALA A 404 10.93 -22.25 -13.70
CA ALA A 404 12.26 -22.25 -14.30
C ALA A 404 12.44 -21.08 -15.29
N ALA A 405 11.44 -20.82 -16.15
CA ALA A 405 11.41 -19.67 -17.03
C ALA A 405 11.38 -18.34 -16.25
N ALA A 406 10.64 -18.26 -15.14
CA ALA A 406 10.64 -17.10 -14.26
C ALA A 406 12.00 -16.87 -13.59
N GLN A 407 12.72 -17.94 -13.20
CA GLN A 407 14.07 -17.86 -12.63
C GLN A 407 15.13 -17.48 -13.69
N ASP A 408 14.97 -17.87 -14.95
CA ASP A 408 15.84 -17.38 -16.03
C ASP A 408 15.49 -15.95 -16.49
N VAL A 409 14.22 -15.53 -16.34
CA VAL A 409 13.82 -14.11 -16.44
C VAL A 409 14.39 -13.31 -15.26
N GLU A 410 14.39 -13.84 -14.04
CA GLU A 410 15.00 -13.20 -12.87
C GLU A 410 16.52 -13.11 -13.03
N ARG A 411 17.18 -14.17 -13.50
CA ARG A 411 18.62 -14.13 -13.85
C ARG A 411 18.91 -13.12 -14.95
N THR A 412 18.11 -13.05 -16.01
CA THR A 412 18.32 -12.03 -17.05
C THR A 412 17.97 -10.61 -16.59
N ALA A 413 17.06 -10.45 -15.63
CA ALA A 413 16.81 -9.17 -14.94
C ALA A 413 17.96 -8.78 -14.00
N VAL A 414 18.59 -9.74 -13.31
CA VAL A 414 19.80 -9.53 -12.50
C VAL A 414 21.01 -9.23 -13.39
N ASP A 415 21.16 -9.90 -14.54
CA ASP A 415 22.19 -9.62 -15.54
C ASP A 415 21.99 -8.23 -16.19
N GLN A 416 20.74 -7.86 -16.52
CA GLN A 416 20.40 -6.52 -17.02
C GLN A 416 20.60 -5.45 -15.94
N SER A 417 20.24 -5.73 -14.69
CA SER A 417 20.52 -4.87 -13.54
C SER A 417 22.03 -4.68 -13.34
N THR A 418 22.81 -5.76 -13.42
CA THR A 418 24.28 -5.71 -13.28
C THR A 418 24.95 -4.98 -14.44
N ARG A 419 24.43 -5.13 -15.67
CA ARG A 419 24.86 -4.34 -16.84
C ARG A 419 24.45 -2.88 -16.71
N ALA A 420 23.24 -2.58 -16.25
CA ALA A 420 22.80 -1.21 -16.00
C ALA A 420 23.57 -0.56 -14.84
N GLN A 421 23.98 -1.33 -13.83
CA GLN A 421 24.87 -0.89 -12.75
C GLN A 421 26.26 -0.56 -13.31
N ALA A 422 26.86 -1.48 -14.07
CA ALA A 422 28.16 -1.28 -14.71
C ALA A 422 28.14 -0.16 -15.76
N GLU A 423 27.04 0.04 -16.48
CA GLU A 423 26.86 1.13 -17.43
C GLU A 423 26.57 2.46 -16.71
N ARG A 424 25.85 2.46 -15.59
CA ARG A 424 25.73 3.64 -14.71
C ARG A 424 27.06 4.01 -14.08
N ASP A 425 27.89 3.04 -13.72
CA ASP A 425 29.23 3.28 -13.16
C ASP A 425 30.23 3.70 -14.25
N ARG A 426 30.07 3.19 -15.49
CA ARG A 426 30.75 3.69 -16.69
C ARG A 426 30.34 5.13 -17.00
N LEU A 427 29.05 5.45 -16.96
CA LEU A 427 28.50 6.80 -17.17
C LEU A 427 28.83 7.75 -16.00
N ASN A 428 28.98 7.26 -14.76
CA ASN A 428 29.52 8.02 -13.64
C ASN A 428 31.03 8.28 -13.83
N GLY A 429 31.77 7.32 -14.37
CA GLY A 429 33.15 7.48 -14.83
C GLY A 429 33.28 8.52 -15.93
N GLU A 430 32.41 8.47 -16.94
CA GLU A 430 32.32 9.48 -18.00
C GLU A 430 31.81 10.83 -17.47
N LEU A 431 30.97 10.88 -16.42
CA LEU A 431 30.57 12.13 -15.75
C LEU A 431 31.66 12.70 -14.84
N THR A 432 32.55 11.89 -14.28
CA THR A 432 33.72 12.38 -13.54
C THR A 432 34.85 12.78 -14.46
N ALA A 433 35.02 12.09 -15.60
CA ALA A 433 35.89 12.53 -16.70
C ALA A 433 35.37 13.83 -17.31
N LEU A 434 34.09 13.92 -17.68
CA LEU A 434 33.47 15.15 -18.19
C LEU A 434 33.42 16.26 -17.14
N ARG A 435 33.36 15.97 -15.83
CA ARG A 435 33.55 17.01 -14.80
C ARG A 435 35.00 17.46 -14.70
N ALA A 436 35.98 16.56 -14.83
CA ALA A 436 37.39 16.94 -14.91
C ALA A 436 37.70 17.75 -16.18
N GLU A 437 37.11 17.41 -17.32
CA GLU A 437 37.19 18.19 -18.57
C GLU A 437 36.42 19.52 -18.46
N LEU A 438 35.24 19.54 -17.83
CA LEU A 438 34.45 20.76 -17.63
C LEU A 438 35.13 21.72 -16.63
N ASP A 439 35.76 21.21 -15.58
CA ASP A 439 36.49 22.02 -14.60
C ASP A 439 37.88 22.41 -15.13
N SER A 440 38.51 21.59 -15.97
CA SER A 440 39.67 21.99 -16.80
C SER A 440 39.28 23.08 -17.80
N ALA A 441 38.13 22.97 -18.46
CA ALA A 441 37.59 23.99 -19.36
C ALA A 441 37.17 25.26 -18.62
N ARG A 442 36.65 25.17 -17.38
CA ARG A 442 36.36 26.34 -16.52
C ARG A 442 37.65 27.01 -16.04
N GLN A 443 38.71 26.26 -15.78
CA GLN A 443 40.05 26.82 -15.52
C GLN A 443 40.67 27.45 -16.78
N ALA A 444 40.37 26.92 -17.97
CA ALA A 444 40.77 27.51 -19.25
C ALA A 444 39.91 28.71 -19.70
N LEU A 445 38.68 28.85 -19.17
CA LEU A 445 37.70 29.83 -19.63
C LEU A 445 37.16 30.72 -18.50
N ALA A 446 38.06 31.29 -17.69
CA ALA A 446 37.78 32.42 -16.81
C ALA A 446 37.56 33.74 -17.60
N ALA A 447 36.64 33.72 -18.57
CA ALA A 447 36.24 34.84 -19.43
C ALA A 447 34.70 34.80 -19.62
N PRO A 448 33.92 35.83 -19.23
CA PRO A 448 32.49 35.63 -18.93
C PRO A 448 31.48 36.22 -19.94
N THR A 449 30.47 35.45 -20.39
CA THR A 449 29.20 35.98 -20.96
C THR A 449 28.01 34.99 -20.97
N LEU A 450 26.96 35.29 -20.19
CA LEU A 450 25.49 35.24 -20.46
C LEU A 450 24.78 34.03 -21.15
N LEU A 451 23.95 33.29 -20.37
CA LEU A 451 22.44 33.27 -20.31
C LEU A 451 21.58 33.82 -21.51
N PRO A 452 20.26 33.51 -21.68
CA PRO A 452 19.35 32.44 -21.11
C PRO A 452 18.18 31.92 -22.05
N LEU A 453 17.16 31.21 -21.48
CA LEU A 453 15.74 30.99 -21.98
C LEU A 453 15.58 30.14 -23.30
N ASP A 454 14.45 29.58 -23.80
CA ASP A 454 13.03 29.25 -23.41
C ASP A 454 12.42 28.30 -24.51
N ALA A 455 11.20 27.71 -24.54
CA ALA A 455 10.13 27.35 -23.58
C ALA A 455 9.02 26.44 -24.22
N GLN A 456 8.22 25.74 -23.39
CA GLN A 456 6.79 25.31 -23.54
C GLN A 456 6.24 24.37 -24.67
N THR A 457 5.35 23.47 -24.22
CA THR A 457 4.17 22.74 -24.79
C THR A 457 3.39 23.37 -25.99
N PRO A 458 2.51 22.68 -26.78
CA PRO A 458 1.48 21.70 -26.32
C PRO A 458 0.85 20.62 -27.30
N ALA A 459 -0.08 19.81 -26.75
CA ALA A 459 -1.39 19.34 -27.27
C ALA A 459 -1.63 18.46 -28.56
N THR A 460 -2.37 17.36 -28.33
CA THR A 460 -3.54 16.81 -29.11
C THR A 460 -3.46 16.11 -30.50
N ALA A 461 -3.96 14.84 -30.51
CA ALA A 461 -5.11 14.32 -31.31
C ALA A 461 -4.96 13.43 -32.60
N VAL A 462 -5.39 12.16 -32.44
CA VAL A 462 -6.42 11.41 -33.24
C VAL A 462 -6.08 10.82 -34.65
N VAL A 463 -6.66 9.62 -34.93
CA VAL A 463 -6.57 8.73 -36.14
C VAL A 463 -5.22 7.98 -36.32
N GLY A 464 -5.15 6.69 -36.66
CA GLY A 464 -6.18 5.62 -36.73
C GLY A 464 -5.77 4.39 -37.59
N LEU A 465 -6.60 3.33 -37.54
CA LEU A 465 -6.57 2.06 -38.33
C LEU A 465 -5.57 0.94 -37.91
N ALA A 466 -5.92 -0.29 -38.32
CA ALA A 466 -5.38 -1.61 -37.93
C ALA A 466 -4.97 -2.42 -39.21
N PRO A 467 -4.61 -3.74 -39.22
CA PRO A 467 -4.53 -4.80 -38.18
C PRO A 467 -3.11 -5.46 -38.10
N THR A 468 -2.78 -6.62 -37.51
CA THR A 468 -3.52 -7.84 -37.08
C THR A 468 -2.70 -8.70 -36.08
N ALA A 469 -3.35 -9.34 -35.09
CA ALA A 469 -2.85 -10.51 -34.28
C ALA A 469 -1.54 -10.30 -33.46
N ARG A 470 -1.13 -11.06 -32.43
CA ARG A 470 -1.69 -12.07 -31.47
C ARG A 470 -0.62 -12.22 -30.34
N ILE A 471 -0.87 -12.67 -29.10
CA ILE A 471 -2.08 -13.04 -28.32
C ILE A 471 -1.81 -12.70 -26.82
N THR A 472 -2.42 -13.38 -25.83
CA THR A 472 -2.33 -13.12 -24.38
C THR A 472 -2.09 -14.40 -23.55
N VAL A 473 -1.68 -14.27 -22.28
CA VAL A 473 -2.35 -14.77 -21.04
C VAL A 473 -1.44 -14.58 -19.80
N THR A 474 -2.04 -14.47 -18.60
CA THR A 474 -1.44 -13.96 -17.35
C THR A 474 -1.00 -15.04 -16.33
N THR A 475 -0.68 -14.60 -15.11
CA THR A 475 -0.13 -15.27 -13.92
C THR A 475 -1.14 -16.03 -13.04
N VAL A 476 -0.65 -16.90 -12.14
CA VAL A 476 -1.10 -17.05 -10.71
C VAL A 476 -0.15 -18.00 -9.93
N GLU A 477 -0.20 -17.95 -8.60
CA GLU A 477 0.59 -18.66 -7.54
C GLU A 477 -0.41 -19.06 -6.40
N PRO A 478 -0.08 -19.83 -5.33
CA PRO A 478 1.11 -20.64 -5.01
C PRO A 478 0.77 -22.08 -4.48
N ALA A 479 1.73 -22.71 -3.80
CA ALA A 479 1.89 -24.15 -3.50
C ALA A 479 0.99 -24.86 -2.43
N ALA A 480 0.73 -26.15 -2.73
CA ALA A 480 0.87 -27.35 -1.87
C ALA A 480 -0.06 -27.68 -0.67
N GLN A 481 -0.72 -28.87 -0.71
CA GLN A 481 -0.44 -30.09 0.12
C GLN A 481 -1.56 -31.17 -0.01
N ALA A 482 -1.23 -32.44 0.30
CA ALA A 482 -2.09 -33.62 0.54
C ALA A 482 -3.14 -34.01 -0.55
N SER A 483 -2.99 -35.05 -1.40
CA SER A 483 -2.76 -36.50 -1.19
C SER A 483 -4.00 -37.38 -0.93
N LEU A 484 -4.06 -38.52 -1.64
CA LEU A 484 -4.81 -39.77 -1.33
C LEU A 484 -6.21 -40.00 -1.95
N ALA A 485 -6.35 -39.67 -3.23
CA ALA A 485 -7.34 -40.18 -4.20
C ALA A 485 -6.66 -40.12 -5.60
N GLU A 486 -6.88 -40.96 -6.63
CA GLU A 486 -7.80 -42.09 -6.89
C GLU A 486 -7.20 -42.94 -8.10
N ASP A 487 -7.61 -44.22 -8.35
CA ASP A 487 -6.83 -45.32 -9.04
C ASP A 487 -6.93 -45.71 -10.58
N LEU A 488 -7.82 -46.34 -11.44
CA LEU A 488 -9.12 -47.10 -11.67
C LEU A 488 -10.41 -46.55 -12.45
N ARG A 489 -10.38 -46.04 -13.70
CA ARG A 489 -11.56 -45.61 -14.56
C ARG A 489 -11.48 -45.85 -16.08
N ARG A 490 -10.40 -45.52 -16.79
CA ARG A 490 -10.35 -45.44 -18.28
C ARG A 490 -10.24 -46.82 -18.95
N ARG A 491 -11.37 -47.51 -18.97
CA ARG A 491 -11.73 -48.58 -19.91
C ARG A 491 -13.18 -48.35 -20.36
N ALA A 492 -13.61 -48.64 -21.58
CA ALA A 492 -12.93 -49.05 -22.81
C ALA A 492 -13.77 -48.61 -24.02
N GLU A 493 -13.25 -48.77 -25.25
CA GLU A 493 -14.03 -48.56 -26.48
C GLU A 493 -14.42 -49.93 -27.10
N PRO A 494 -15.70 -50.16 -27.49
CA PRO A 494 -16.20 -51.49 -27.83
C PRO A 494 -15.72 -52.01 -29.19
N VAL A 495 -15.26 -53.26 -29.23
CA VAL A 495 -14.82 -53.92 -30.47
C VAL A 495 -16.02 -54.22 -31.38
N THR A 496 -15.94 -53.86 -32.66
CA THR A 496 -17.06 -54.01 -33.60
C THR A 496 -17.15 -55.42 -34.20
N VAL A 497 -18.37 -55.87 -34.53
CA VAL A 497 -18.66 -57.16 -35.19
C VAL A 497 -17.82 -57.38 -36.46
N ALA A 498 -17.50 -56.31 -37.20
CA ALA A 498 -16.64 -56.36 -38.38
C ALA A 498 -15.18 -56.69 -38.04
N GLN A 499 -14.64 -56.11 -36.96
CA GLN A 499 -13.29 -56.43 -36.46
C GLN A 499 -13.21 -57.85 -35.91
N VAL A 500 -14.24 -58.29 -35.17
CA VAL A 500 -14.34 -59.68 -34.67
C VAL A 500 -14.40 -60.68 -35.82
N SER A 501 -15.27 -60.45 -36.80
CA SER A 501 -15.38 -61.31 -38.00
C SER A 501 -14.08 -61.34 -38.80
N GLY A 502 -13.37 -60.21 -38.89
CA GLY A 502 -12.05 -60.13 -39.54
C GLY A 502 -10.96 -60.89 -38.77
N ALA A 503 -10.89 -60.75 -37.45
CA ALA A 503 -9.94 -61.50 -36.62
C ALA A 503 -10.18 -63.01 -36.68
N LEU A 504 -11.43 -63.45 -36.72
CA LEU A 504 -11.79 -64.87 -36.87
C LEU A 504 -11.47 -65.45 -38.24
N ALA A 505 -11.48 -64.62 -39.30
CA ALA A 505 -10.99 -65.03 -40.62
C ALA A 505 -9.45 -65.14 -40.69
N LEU A 506 -8.73 -64.55 -39.74
CA LEU A 506 -7.26 -64.52 -39.68
C LEU A 506 -6.66 -65.42 -38.57
N ALA A 507 -7.48 -65.95 -37.66
CA ALA A 507 -7.01 -66.73 -36.52
C ALA A 507 -6.75 -68.21 -36.90
N PRO A 508 -5.49 -68.69 -36.86
CA PRO A 508 -5.14 -70.03 -37.32
C PRO A 508 -5.70 -71.10 -36.38
N GLY A 509 -6.08 -72.25 -36.94
CA GLY A 509 -6.65 -73.39 -36.21
C GLY A 509 -8.18 -73.42 -36.17
N LEU A 510 -8.86 -72.40 -36.71
CA LEU A 510 -10.33 -72.38 -36.86
C LEU A 510 -10.82 -72.95 -38.20
N GLU A 511 -9.92 -73.39 -39.09
CA GLU A 511 -10.25 -73.87 -40.44
C GLU A 511 -11.10 -75.14 -40.39
N THR A 512 -10.90 -75.98 -39.36
CA THR A 512 -11.64 -77.23 -39.10
C THR A 512 -12.93 -77.02 -38.31
N ALA A 513 -13.13 -75.87 -37.67
CA ALA A 513 -14.29 -75.60 -36.83
C ALA A 513 -15.59 -75.56 -37.67
N THR A 514 -16.67 -76.17 -37.19
CA THR A 514 -17.95 -76.16 -37.92
C THR A 514 -18.50 -74.74 -38.08
N ALA A 515 -19.33 -74.49 -39.09
CA ALA A 515 -19.94 -73.17 -39.29
C ALA A 515 -20.80 -72.71 -38.10
N ILE A 516 -21.37 -73.65 -37.34
CA ILE A 516 -22.12 -73.37 -36.10
C ILE A 516 -21.18 -72.94 -34.97
N GLN A 517 -20.03 -73.61 -34.80
CA GLN A 517 -19.00 -73.20 -33.83
C GLN A 517 -18.38 -71.85 -34.21
N ARG A 518 -18.02 -71.63 -35.48
CA ARG A 518 -17.49 -70.33 -35.93
C ARG A 518 -18.49 -69.19 -35.78
N ARG A 519 -19.79 -69.43 -36.00
CA ARG A 519 -20.84 -68.45 -35.67
C ARG A 519 -20.88 -68.19 -34.16
N ARG A 520 -21.04 -69.22 -33.33
CA ARG A 520 -21.06 -69.08 -31.86
C ARG A 520 -19.81 -68.38 -31.28
N LEU A 521 -18.64 -68.55 -31.90
CA LEU A 521 -17.42 -67.83 -31.51
C LEU A 521 -17.44 -66.36 -31.97
N ASN A 522 -17.97 -66.07 -33.16
CA ASN A 522 -18.18 -64.69 -33.63
C ASN A 522 -19.21 -63.94 -32.78
N ASP A 523 -20.30 -64.61 -32.43
CA ASP A 523 -21.33 -64.09 -31.53
C ASP A 523 -20.70 -63.81 -30.16
N ALA A 524 -20.06 -64.81 -29.52
CA ALA A 524 -19.43 -64.66 -28.21
C ALA A 524 -18.34 -63.57 -28.15
N LEU A 525 -17.52 -63.42 -29.19
CA LEU A 525 -16.49 -62.37 -29.25
C LEU A 525 -17.08 -60.99 -29.60
N SER A 526 -18.21 -60.94 -30.30
CA SER A 526 -18.97 -59.69 -30.52
C SER A 526 -19.69 -59.23 -29.26
N ASP A 527 -20.14 -60.19 -28.43
CA ASP A 527 -20.58 -60.00 -27.04
C ASP A 527 -19.41 -59.71 -26.08
N GLN A 528 -18.20 -59.49 -26.61
CA GLN A 528 -16.97 -59.11 -25.90
C GLN A 528 -16.52 -60.11 -24.82
N ILE A 529 -16.94 -61.38 -24.90
CA ILE A 529 -16.42 -62.44 -24.05
C ILE A 529 -14.92 -62.61 -24.35
N CYS A 530 -14.10 -62.59 -23.30
CA CYS A 530 -12.65 -62.69 -23.39
C CYS A 530 -12.22 -63.89 -24.27
N PRO A 531 -11.28 -63.76 -25.22
CA PRO A 531 -11.03 -64.83 -26.20
C PRO A 531 -10.61 -66.19 -25.63
N VAL A 532 -10.10 -66.25 -24.39
CA VAL A 532 -9.82 -67.52 -23.70
C VAL A 532 -11.10 -68.24 -23.30
N ASP A 533 -12.07 -67.50 -22.75
CA ASP A 533 -13.37 -68.03 -22.32
C ASP A 533 -14.26 -68.34 -23.52
N ALA A 534 -14.22 -67.49 -24.55
CA ALA A 534 -14.95 -67.70 -25.79
C ALA A 534 -14.48 -68.98 -26.52
N LEU A 535 -13.16 -69.23 -26.59
CA LEU A 535 -12.63 -70.48 -27.13
C LEU A 535 -13.00 -71.69 -26.24
N THR A 536 -12.79 -71.59 -24.92
CA THR A 536 -13.13 -72.67 -23.97
C THR A 536 -14.61 -73.05 -24.07
N ARG A 537 -15.51 -72.07 -24.14
CA ARG A 537 -16.97 -72.26 -24.18
C ARG A 537 -17.49 -72.86 -25.48
N VAL A 538 -16.79 -72.65 -26.61
CA VAL A 538 -17.23 -73.14 -27.93
C VAL A 538 -16.54 -74.46 -28.34
N PHE A 539 -15.34 -74.74 -27.81
CA PHE A 539 -14.52 -75.90 -28.21
C PHE A 539 -14.12 -76.85 -27.06
N GLY A 540 -14.36 -76.48 -25.80
CA GLY A 540 -13.94 -77.24 -24.61
C GLY A 540 -12.46 -77.07 -24.27
N GLU A 541 -11.59 -76.99 -25.29
CA GLU A 541 -10.16 -76.81 -25.15
C GLU A 541 -9.66 -75.56 -25.88
N VAL A 542 -8.61 -74.92 -25.37
CA VAL A 542 -8.07 -73.67 -25.92
C VAL A 542 -6.83 -73.94 -26.77
N ASN A 543 -6.97 -73.83 -28.10
CA ASN A 543 -5.80 -73.76 -28.98
C ASN A 543 -5.04 -72.45 -28.71
N ARG A 544 -3.85 -72.59 -28.10
CA ARG A 544 -3.00 -71.47 -27.68
C ARG A 544 -2.54 -70.57 -28.84
N GLN A 545 -2.43 -71.08 -30.06
CA GLN A 545 -2.07 -70.27 -31.23
C GLN A 545 -3.26 -69.39 -31.67
N THR A 546 -4.45 -69.97 -31.74
CA THR A 546 -5.70 -69.26 -32.01
C THR A 546 -5.95 -68.17 -30.95
N LEU A 547 -5.77 -68.51 -29.67
CA LEU A 547 -5.90 -67.57 -28.55
C LEU A 547 -4.97 -66.36 -28.70
N VAL A 548 -3.67 -66.58 -28.91
CA VAL A 548 -2.69 -65.50 -29.03
C VAL A 548 -2.95 -64.65 -30.27
N SER A 549 -3.44 -65.24 -31.36
CA SER A 549 -3.89 -64.48 -32.54
C SER A 549 -5.08 -63.59 -32.22
N LEU A 550 -6.11 -64.11 -31.56
CA LEU A 550 -7.31 -63.33 -31.22
C LEU A 550 -7.01 -62.22 -30.19
N ILE A 551 -6.24 -62.50 -29.15
CA ILE A 551 -5.79 -61.46 -28.19
C ILE A 551 -4.91 -60.39 -28.87
N ARG A 552 -4.17 -60.75 -29.93
CA ARG A 552 -3.37 -59.78 -30.70
C ARG A 552 -4.21 -58.93 -31.66
N SER A 553 -5.29 -59.49 -32.21
CA SER A 553 -6.18 -58.82 -33.16
C SER A 553 -7.34 -58.05 -32.52
N LEU A 554 -7.78 -58.45 -31.32
CA LEU A 554 -8.94 -57.90 -30.60
C LEU A 554 -8.57 -57.25 -29.26
N GLY A 555 -7.31 -57.36 -28.84
CA GLY A 555 -6.80 -56.78 -27.60
C GLY A 555 -6.79 -57.76 -26.42
N ARG A 556 -6.24 -57.29 -25.29
CA ARG A 556 -6.27 -58.00 -24.01
C ARG A 556 -7.53 -57.60 -23.23
N CYS A 557 -8.26 -58.61 -22.79
CA CYS A 557 -8.98 -58.60 -21.51
C CYS A 557 -7.95 -58.53 -20.36
#